data_AF-A0A8A2VQ43-F1
#
_entry.id   AF-A0A8A2VQ43-F1
#
_cell.length_a   1.000
_cell.length_b   1.000
_cell.length_c   1.000
_cell.angle_alpha   90.00
_cell.angle_beta   90.00
_cell.angle_gamma   90.00
#
_symmetry.space_group_name_H-M   'P 1'
#
loop_
_entity.id
_entity.type
_entity.pdbx_description
1 polymer ?
#
loop_
_entity_poly.entity_id
_entity_poly.type
_entity_poly.pdbx_seq_one_letter_code
_entity_poly.pdbx_strand_id
1 'polypeptide(L)' 'MCDRTGECANDGTCQLVLKNEHTGLEMTEYYCKAHLVLRVWEVEADADLDVVDATKLWY' A
#
# COMPACT_ATOMS: atom_id res chain seq x y z
N MET A 1 -2.83 -11.70 -1.94
CA MET A 1 -1.63 -10.83 -1.91
C MET A 1 -1.40 -10.31 -3.32
N CYS A 2 -1.19 -9.00 -3.49
CA CYS A 2 -0.91 -8.41 -4.81
C CYS A 2 0.49 -8.83 -5.30
N ASP A 3 0.58 -9.43 -6.49
CA ASP A 3 1.86 -9.76 -7.13
C ASP A 3 2.69 -8.51 -7.45
N ARG A 4 4.02 -8.60 -7.40
CA ARG A 4 4.98 -7.48 -7.57
C ARG A 4 5.17 -6.97 -9.02
N THR A 5 4.23 -7.21 -9.94
CA THR A 5 4.39 -6.86 -11.36
C THR A 5 3.91 -5.44 -11.68
N GLY A 6 4.72 -4.69 -12.42
CA GLY A 6 4.64 -3.23 -12.62
C GLY A 6 3.71 -2.70 -13.72
N GLU A 7 2.62 -3.39 -14.04
CA GLU A 7 1.61 -2.83 -14.96
C GLU A 7 0.64 -1.92 -14.17
N CYS A 8 0.67 -0.61 -14.44
CA CYS A 8 -0.32 0.36 -13.93
C CYS A 8 -1.51 0.42 -14.91
N ALA A 9 -2.13 -0.73 -15.14
CA ALA A 9 -3.42 -0.80 -15.83
C ALA A 9 -4.49 -0.33 -14.81
N ASN A 10 -5.35 0.62 -15.21
CA ASN A 10 -6.35 1.28 -14.34
C ASN A 10 -7.46 0.34 -13.84
N ASP A 11 -7.43 -0.91 -14.25
CA ASP A 11 -8.40 -1.97 -14.03
C ASP A 11 -8.31 -2.62 -12.62
N GLY A 12 -7.51 -2.04 -11.71
CA GLY A 12 -7.51 -2.46 -10.30
C GLY A 12 -6.96 -1.42 -9.33
N THR A 13 -7.84 -0.84 -8.51
CA THR A 13 -7.45 -0.06 -7.33
C THR A 13 -7.00 -1.01 -6.22
N CYS A 14 -5.83 -0.78 -5.65
CA CYS A 14 -5.36 -1.45 -4.45
C CYS A 14 -5.49 -0.52 -3.25
N GLN A 15 -5.88 -1.08 -2.11
CA GLN A 15 -5.88 -0.42 -0.82
C GLN A 15 -4.59 -0.75 -0.08
N LEU A 16 -3.99 0.25 0.54
CA LEU A 16 -2.89 0.12 1.49
C LEU A 16 -3.35 0.69 2.83
N VAL A 17 -3.22 -0.10 3.90
CA VAL A 17 -3.46 0.35 5.27
C VAL A 17 -2.11 0.45 5.96
N LEU A 18 -1.80 1.65 6.42
CA LEU A 18 -0.58 1.98 7.14
C LEU A 18 -0.90 2.30 8.59
N LYS A 19 -0.03 1.91 9.50
CA LYS A 19 -0.10 2.31 10.90
C LYS A 19 1.07 3.22 11.22
N ASN A 20 0.79 4.37 11.80
CA ASN A 20 1.83 5.22 12.36
C ASN A 20 2.23 4.68 13.73
N GLU A 21 3.47 4.25 13.89
CA GLU A 21 3.95 3.61 15.12
C GLU A 21 3.99 4.58 16.31
N HIS A 22 4.17 5.88 16.05
CA HIS A 22 4.23 6.90 17.09
C HIS A 22 2.85 7.24 17.68
N THR A 23 1.82 7.33 16.84
CA THR A 23 0.46 7.74 17.23
C THR A 23 -0.51 6.57 17.38
N GLY A 24 -0.17 5.40 16.83
CA GLY A 24 -1.02 4.23 16.77
C GLY A 24 -2.20 4.36 15.78
N LEU A 25 -2.26 5.44 15.00
CA LEU A 25 -3.35 5.69 14.06
C LEU A 25 -3.14 4.94 12.75
N GLU A 26 -4.24 4.41 12.21
CA GLU A 26 -4.28 3.78 10.89
C GLU A 26 -4.72 4.77 9.82
N MET A 27 -4.06 4.71 8.66
CA MET A 27 -4.36 5.51 7.47
C MET A 27 -4.58 4.58 6.29
N THR A 28 -5.57 4.89 5.46
CA THR A 28 -5.85 4.15 4.23
C THR A 28 -5.47 4.98 3.01
N GLU A 29 -4.60 4.43 2.17
CA GLU A 29 -4.16 4.99 0.90
C GLU A 29 -4.64 4.10 -0.26
N TYR A 30 -4.80 4.67 -1.46
CA TYR A 30 -5.27 3.94 -2.65
C TYR A 30 -4.32 4.16 -3.83
N TYR A 31 -3.93 3.07 -4.48
CA TYR A 31 -2.94 3.08 -5.55
C TYR A 31 -3.32 2.18 -6.72
N CYS A 32 -2.82 2.49 -7.92
CA CYS A 32 -2.68 1.44 -8.94
C CYS A 32 -1.62 0.42 -8.48
N LYS A 33 -1.68 -0.79 -9.02
CA LYS A 33 -0.81 -1.90 -8.62
C LYS A 33 0.69 -1.55 -8.63
N ALA A 34 1.18 -0.88 -9.67
CA ALA A 34 2.59 -0.52 -9.78
C ALA A 34 3.03 0.50 -8.70
N HIS A 35 2.17 1.48 -8.38
CA HIS A 35 2.46 2.49 -7.35
C HIS A 35 2.37 1.92 -5.94
N LEU A 36 1.52 0.91 -5.70
CA LEU A 36 1.46 0.22 -4.41
C LEU A 36 2.83 -0.38 -4.03
N VAL A 37 3.49 -1.04 -4.98
CA VAL A 37 4.80 -1.68 -4.72
C VAL A 37 5.85 -0.64 -4.33
N LEU A 38 5.89 0.49 -5.04
CA LEU A 38 6.80 1.59 -4.71
C LEU A 38 6.50 2.17 -3.32
N ARG A 39 5.21 2.40 -3.03
CA ARG A 39 4.79 2.95 -1.74
C ARG A 39 5.15 2.03 -0.57
N VAL A 40 4.98 0.71 -0.72
CA VAL A 40 5.38 -0.26 0.29
C VAL A 40 6.88 -0.18 0.56
N TRP A 41 7.72 -0.05 -0.48
CA TRP A 41 9.17 0.11 -0.30
C TRP A 41 9.55 1.41 0.43
N GLU A 42 8.86 2.50 0.13
CA GLU A 42 9.06 3.77 0.85
C GLU A 42 8.70 3.63 2.33
N VAL A 43 7.59 2.95 2.64
CA VAL A 43 7.15 2.69 4.01
C VAL A 43 8.08 1.74 4.73
N GLU A 44 8.56 0.66 4.10
CA GLU A 44 9.53 -0.26 4.71
C GLU A 44 10.88 0.44 5.04
N ALA A 45 11.19 1.55 4.36
CA ALA A 45 12.35 2.38 4.65
C ALA A 45 12.07 3.48 5.70
N ASP A 46 10.81 3.71 6.06
CA ASP A 46 10.36 4.68 7.04
C ASP A 46 10.21 4.00 8.41
N ALA A 47 10.89 4.52 9.44
CA ALA A 47 10.86 3.92 10.78
C ALA A 47 9.55 4.22 11.55
N ASP A 48 8.75 5.19 11.09
CA ASP A 48 7.55 5.66 11.79
C ASP A 48 6.25 5.06 11.24
N LEU A 49 6.33 4.32 10.14
CA LEU A 49 5.19 3.73 9.43
C LEU A 49 5.34 2.22 9.30
N ASP A 50 4.25 1.49 9.48
CA ASP A 50 4.18 0.04 9.29
C ASP A 50 3.05 -0.33 8.33
N VAL A 51 3.26 -1.38 7.53
CA VAL A 51 2.25 -1.88 6.58
C VAL A 51 1.35 -2.90 7.28
N VAL A 52 0.09 -2.53 7.50
CA VAL A 52 -0.92 -3.40 8.14
C VAL A 52 -1.61 -4.29 7.11
N ASP A 53 -2.04 -3.72 5.98
CA ASP A 53 -2.72 -4.46 4.92
C ASP A 53 -2.42 -3.89 3.53
N ALA A 54 -2.32 -4.76 2.53
CA ALA A 54 -2.13 -4.37 1.13
C ALA A 54 -2.97 -5.27 0.22
N THR A 55 -4.24 -4.88 0.04
CA THR A 55 -5.26 -5.72 -0.62
C THR A 55 -5.78 -5.08 -1.91
N LYS A 56 -5.93 -5.89 -2.96
CA LYS A 56 -6.61 -5.48 -4.20
C LYS A 56 -8.11 -5.32 -3.93
N LEU A 57 -8.69 -4.20 -4.31
CA LEU A 57 -10.14 -4.04 -4.32
C LEU A 57 -10.68 -4.65 -5.61
N TRP A 58 -11.58 -5.63 -5.47
CA TRP A 58 -12.30 -6.20 -6.59
C TRP A 58 -13.51 -5.32 -6.88
N TYR A 59 -13.60 -4.78 -8.09
CA TYR A 59 -14.83 -4.22 -8.66
C TYR A 59 -15.32 -5.12 -9.77
#